data_AF-A0A699WT80-F1
#
_entry.id   AF-A0A699WT80-F1
#
_cell.length_a   1.000
_cell.length_b   1.000
_cell.length_c   1.000
_cell.angle_alpha   90.00
_cell.angle_beta   90.00
_cell.angle_gamma   90.00
#
_symmetry.space_group_name_H-M   'P 1'
#
loop_
_entity.id
_entity.type
_entity.pdbx_description
1 polymer ?
#
loop_
_entity_poly.entity_id
_entity_poly.type
_entity_poly.pdbx_seq_one_letter_code
_entity_poly.pdbx_strand_id
1 'polypeptide(L)'
;MELSEEMIFDKKRSRMYHQIKTISLKLPSTLSSNVSGLEKNIATFKYADLVKVFRNNPQTAIWFNAQNDAQHKNLADAFELWLFN
;
A
#
# COMPACT_ATOMS: atom_id res chain seq x y z
N MET A 1 8.74 -4.76 2.76
CA MET A 1 7.48 -4.76 1.99
C MET A 1 7.79 -4.14 0.64
N GLU A 2 7.23 -4.67 -0.44
CA GLU A 2 7.46 -4.15 -1.79
C GLU A 2 6.12 -3.77 -2.42
N LEU A 3 6.07 -2.57 -2.99
CA LEU A 3 4.90 -2.02 -3.67
C LEU A 3 5.20 -1.99 -5.17
N SER A 4 4.26 -2.48 -5.99
CA SER A 4 4.34 -2.31 -7.43
C SER A 4 3.26 -1.36 -7.89
N GLU A 5 3.67 -0.26 -8.50
CA GLU A 5 2.80 0.78 -9.04
C GLU A 5 3.00 0.95 -10.55
N GLU A 6 1.97 1.49 -11.21
CA GLU A 6 2.03 1.98 -12.58
C GLU A 6 1.80 3.49 -12.57
N MET A 7 2.67 4.23 -13.24
CA MET A 7 2.52 5.66 -13.44
C MET A 7 1.82 5.92 -14.77
N ILE A 8 0.64 6.54 -14.71
CA ILE A 8 -0.21 6.81 -15.87
C ILE A 8 -0.27 8.32 -16.09
N PHE A 9 0.10 8.76 -17.29
CA PHE A 9 0.01 10.16 -17.68
C PHE A 9 -1.30 10.44 -18.44
N ASP A 10 -2.20 11.21 -17.84
CA ASP A 10 -3.41 11.69 -18.51
C ASP A 10 -3.06 12.93 -19.34
N LYS A 11 -2.99 12.73 -20.67
CA LYS A 11 -2.69 13.79 -21.64
C LYS A 11 -3.73 14.91 -21.68
N LYS A 12 -5.00 14.64 -21.35
CA LYS A 12 -6.07 15.66 -21.41
C LYS A 12 -5.99 16.61 -20.24
N ARG A 13 -5.61 16.11 -19.06
CA ARG A 13 -5.49 16.90 -17.83
C ARG A 13 -4.07 17.31 -17.49
N SER A 14 -3.08 16.83 -18.26
CA SER A 14 -1.64 17.03 -18.03
C SER A 14 -1.23 16.66 -16.58
N ARG A 15 -1.75 15.53 -16.08
CA ARG A 15 -1.53 15.06 -14.71
C ARG A 15 -0.94 13.66 -14.71
N MET A 16 -0.04 13.42 -13.77
CA MET A 16 0.49 12.09 -13.46
C MET A 16 -0.37 11.46 -12.37
N TYR A 17 -0.80 10.22 -12.59
CA TYR A 17 -1.49 9.41 -11.60
C TYR A 17 -0.61 8.21 -11.25
N HIS A 18 -0.51 7.94 -9.95
CA HIS A 18 0.14 6.76 -9.42
C HIS A 18 -0.94 5.73 -9.11
N GLN A 19 -0.89 4.57 -9.76
CA GLN A 19 -1.84 3.50 -9.51
C GLN A 19 -1.11 2.28 -8.94
N ILE A 20 -1.40 1.97 -7.68
CA ILE A 20 -0.89 0.78 -7.00
C ILE A 20 -1.59 -0.46 -7.56
N LYS A 21 -0.82 -1.46 -8.00
CA LYS A 21 -1.35 -2.73 -8.50
C LYS A 21 -1.26 -3.85 -7.47
N THR A 22 -0.10 -4.01 -6.86
CA THR A 22 0.17 -5.14 -5.96
C THR A 22 1.02 -4.72 -4.76
N ILE A 23 0.76 -5.37 -3.65
CA ILE A 23 1.54 -5.26 -2.43
C ILE A 23 2.11 -6.63 -2.10
N SER A 24 3.44 -6.72 -2.04
CA SER A 24 4.18 -7.95 -1.78
C SER A 24 4.87 -7.90 -0.43
N LEU A 25 4.68 -8.95 0.36
CA LEU A 25 5.38 -9.14 1.62
C LEU A 25 6.59 -10.05 1.38
N LYS A 26 7.79 -9.47 1.51
CA LYS A 26 9.06 -10.21 1.44
C LYS A 26 9.59 -10.48 2.83
N LEU A 27 10.05 -11.71 3.06
CA LEU A 27 10.85 -12.09 4.21
C LEU A 27 12.29 -11.66 3.95
N PRO A 28 12.84 -10.72 4.74
CA PRO A 28 14.23 -10.30 4.55
C PRO A 28 15.19 -11.44 4.90
N SER A 29 16.29 -11.53 4.15
CA SER A 29 17.39 -12.47 4.40
C SER A 29 18.10 -12.21 5.73
N THR A 30 18.05 -10.98 6.23
CA THR A 30 18.70 -10.52 7.46
C THR A 30 17.93 -10.89 8.73
N LEU A 31 16.72 -11.44 8.61
CA LEU A 31 15.93 -11.87 9.77
C LEU A 31 16.55 -13.14 10.36
N SER A 32 16.88 -13.15 11.64
CA SER A 32 17.50 -14.31 12.32
C SER A 32 16.65 -15.59 12.28
N SER A 33 15.33 -15.46 12.15
CA SER A 33 14.40 -16.58 11.98
C SER A 33 14.31 -17.09 10.54
N ASN A 34 14.94 -16.42 9.56
CA ASN A 34 15.02 -16.89 8.19
C ASN A 34 16.21 -17.84 8.01
N VAL A 35 15.98 -19.12 8.33
CA VAL A 35 16.99 -20.19 8.25
C VAL A 35 17.59 -20.34 6.85
N SER A 36 16.86 -19.94 5.80
CA SER A 36 17.32 -20.04 4.41
C SER A 36 18.31 -18.94 4.01
N GLY A 37 18.41 -17.84 4.78
CA GLY A 37 19.32 -16.72 4.48
C GLY A 37 19.05 -15.98 3.16
N LEU A 38 17.94 -16.27 2.47
CA LEU A 38 17.56 -15.70 1.19
C LEU A 38 16.30 -14.85 1.32
N GLU A 39 16.19 -13.79 0.51
CA GLU A 39 14.95 -13.04 0.42
C GLU A 39 13.86 -13.89 -0.22
N LYS A 40 12.76 -14.08 0.50
CA LYS A 40 11.64 -14.92 0.06
C LYS A 40 10.38 -14.09 -0.05
N ASN A 41 9.70 -14.13 -1.18
CA ASN A 41 8.35 -13.57 -1.28
C ASN A 41 7.36 -14.49 -0.53
N ILE A 42 6.70 -13.95 0.49
CA ILE A 42 5.75 -14.70 1.33
C ILE A 42 4.37 -14.68 0.67
N ALA A 43 3.92 -13.49 0.27
CA ALA A 43 2.60 -13.30 -0.30
C ALA A 43 2.56 -12.03 -1.15
N THR A 44 1.82 -12.09 -2.24
CA THR A 44 1.52 -10.94 -3.10
C THR A 44 0.01 -10.78 -3.17
N PHE A 45 -0.46 -9.59 -2.83
CA PHE A 45 -1.88 -9.26 -2.80
C PHE A 45 -2.19 -8.23 -3.88
N LYS A 46 -3.32 -8.42 -4.58
CA LYS A 46 -3.85 -7.42 -5.49
C LYS A 46 -4.41 -6.25 -4.68
N TYR A 47 -4.00 -5.04 -5.01
CA TYR A 47 -4.40 -3.84 -4.28
C TYR A 47 -5.93 -3.65 -4.27
N ALA A 48 -6.62 -3.96 -5.37
CA ALA A 48 -8.07 -3.88 -5.46
C ALA A 48 -8.81 -4.76 -4.43
N ASP A 49 -8.23 -5.91 -4.05
CA ASP A 49 -8.84 -6.78 -3.03
C ASP A 49 -8.52 -6.28 -1.62
N LEU A 50 -7.33 -5.71 -1.41
CA LEU A 50 -6.99 -5.03 -0.16
C LEU A 50 -7.90 -3.82 0.10
N VAL A 51 -8.23 -3.04 -0.92
CA VAL A 51 -9.20 -1.92 -0.82
C VAL A 51 -10.55 -2.41 -0.31
N LYS A 52 -11.05 -3.56 -0.79
CA LYS A 52 -12.30 -4.15 -0.28
C LYS A 52 -12.18 -4.52 1.19
N VAL A 53 -11.05 -5.13 1.58
CA VAL A 53 -10.78 -5.49 2.99
C VAL A 53 -10.72 -4.24 3.88
N PHE A 54 -10.06 -3.18 3.44
CA PHE A 54 -9.95 -1.92 4.19
C PHE A 54 -11.30 -1.22 4.33
N ARG A 55 -12.13 -1.23 3.29
CA ARG A 55 -13.49 -0.68 3.33
C ARG A 55 -14.43 -1.51 4.21
N ASN A 56 -14.27 -2.84 4.22
CA ASN A 56 -15.05 -3.73 5.07
C ASN A 56 -14.64 -3.69 6.55
N ASN A 57 -13.44 -3.18 6.86
CA ASN A 57 -12.92 -3.09 8.23
C ASN A 57 -12.54 -1.63 8.60
N PRO A 58 -13.51 -0.70 8.64
CA PRO A 58 -13.23 0.72 8.82
C PRO A 58 -12.65 1.08 10.20
N GLN A 59 -12.81 0.22 11.21
CA GLN A 59 -12.28 0.45 12.56
C GLN A 59 -10.80 0.10 12.71
N THR A 60 -10.27 -0.78 11.86
CA THR A 60 -8.86 -1.24 11.95
C THR A 60 -8.01 -0.72 10.79
N ALA A 61 -8.61 -0.48 9.63
CA ALA A 61 -7.95 0.09 8.45
C ALA A 61 -7.97 1.62 8.49
N ILE A 62 -7.44 2.20 9.56
CA ILE A 62 -7.36 3.65 9.76
C ILE A 62 -5.98 4.13 9.34
N TRP A 63 -5.94 5.12 8.45
CA TRP A 63 -4.73 5.88 8.18
C TRP A 63 -4.66 7.08 9.13
N PHE A 64 -3.65 7.07 9.98
CA PHE A 64 -3.36 8.15 10.92
C PHE A 64 -2.50 9.20 10.23
N ASN A 65 -3.02 10.42 10.11
CA ASN A 65 -2.27 11.54 9.58
C ASN A 65 -1.40 12.16 10.68
N ALA A 66 -0.10 11.98 10.61
CA ALA A 66 0.85 12.55 11.58
C ALA A 66 0.84 14.09 11.64
N GLN A 67 0.30 14.76 10.62
CA GLN A 67 0.22 16.23 10.55
C GLN A 67 -1.14 16.79 10.98
N ASN A 68 -2.18 15.96 11.06
CA ASN A 68 -3.53 16.41 11.41
C ASN A 68 -4.37 15.29 12.03
N ASP A 69 -4.44 15.25 13.36
CA ASP A 69 -5.22 14.28 14.13
C ASP A 69 -6.75 14.48 14.04
N ALA A 70 -7.23 15.59 13.48
CA ALA A 70 -8.67 15.91 13.49
C ALA A 70 -9.49 15.09 12.46
N GLN A 71 -8.85 14.52 11.44
CA GLN A 71 -9.52 13.66 10.45
C GLN A 71 -8.68 12.44 10.11
N HIS A 72 -9.08 11.31 10.67
CA HIS A 72 -8.61 10.01 10.21
C HIS A 72 -9.32 9.63 8.92
N LYS A 73 -8.58 9.12 7.94
CA LYS A 73 -9.12 8.59 6.68
C LYS A 73 -9.00 7.07 6.66
N ASN A 74 -9.79 6.42 5.83
CA ASN A 74 -9.59 4.99 5.59
C ASN A 74 -8.26 4.79 4.85
N LEU A 75 -7.56 3.70 5.16
CA LEU A 75 -6.30 3.32 4.52
C LEU A 75 -6.41 3.24 2.99
N ALA A 76 -7.58 2.81 2.48
CA ALA A 76 -7.85 2.81 1.03
C ALA A 76 -7.79 4.21 0.41
N ASP A 77 -8.36 5.22 1.09
CA ASP A 77 -8.40 6.60 0.59
C ASP A 77 -7.01 7.25 0.67
N ALA A 78 -6.24 6.92 1.72
CA ALA A 78 -4.88 7.42 1.89
C ALA A 78 -3.94 6.90 0.80
N PHE A 79 -4.06 5.62 0.44
CA PHE A 79 -3.31 5.04 -0.68
C PHE A 79 -3.74 5.61 -2.03
N GLU A 80 -5.03 5.84 -2.26
CA GLU A 80 -5.53 6.46 -3.50
C GLU A 80 -5.05 7.91 -3.67
N LEU A 81 -4.98 8.66 -2.57
CA LEU A 81 -4.48 10.04 -2.54
C LEU A 81 -2.96 10.15 -2.40
N TRP A 82 -2.24 9.03 -2.35
CA TRP A 82 -0.80 8.97 -2.18
C TRP A 82 -0.28 9.74 -0.94
N LEU A 83 -0.99 9.64 0.18
CA LEU A 83 -0.69 10.42 1.40
C LEU A 83 0.44 9.85 2.27
N PHE A 84 1.15 8.82 1.80
CA PHE A 84 2.15 8.09 2.58
C PHE A 84 3.61 8.39 2.18
N ASN A 85 3.83 9.43 1.38
CA ASN A 85 5.16 9.89 0.98
C ASN A 85 5.80 10.83 2.02
#